data_AF-R7BNP5-F1
#
_entry.id   AF-R7BNP5-F1
#
_cell.length_a   1.000
_cell.length_b   1.000
_cell.length_c   1.000
_cell.angle_alpha   90.00
_cell.angle_beta   90.00
_cell.angle_gamma   90.00
#
_symmetry.space_group_name_H-M   'P 1'
#
loop_
_entity.id
_entity.type
_entity.pdbx_description
1 polymer ?
#
loop_
_entity_poly.entity_id
_entity_poly.type
_entity_poly.pdbx_seq_one_letter_code
_entity_poly.pdbx_strand_id
1 'polypeptide(L)'
;MANIKSQKKRIITNEKARMRNRAVRSELKTATRVVREAVEANDGAKAYAAALDACRLLDRAVTKGVIHKRQAANRKSGIMKLANTVVTAEDIAAYKPKEKKAPAATGSKKAAAKAARKEAMAAASKEKDKRRAKTQKEQAAAAKKKAEEAAAAAAEEASEETAE
;
A
#
# COMPACT_ATOMS: atom_id res chain seq x y z
N MET A 1 32.34 -27.20 20.97
CA MET A 1 32.84 -26.65 19.68
C MET A 1 32.24 -27.47 18.56
N ALA A 2 31.60 -26.87 17.55
CA ALA A 2 31.09 -27.62 16.40
C ALA A 2 32.22 -27.82 15.40
N ASN A 3 32.55 -29.07 15.09
CA ASN A 3 33.66 -29.39 14.18
C ASN A 3 33.18 -29.54 12.74
N ILE A 4 31.94 -30.03 12.55
CA ILE A 4 31.33 -30.24 11.22
C ILE A 4 30.86 -28.89 10.62
N LYS A 5 31.13 -28.68 9.33
CA LYS A 5 30.77 -27.45 8.59
C LYS A 5 29.28 -27.09 8.71
N SER A 6 28.39 -28.08 8.62
CA SER A 6 26.93 -27.90 8.75
C SER A 6 26.54 -27.43 10.16
N GLN A 7 27.17 -27.96 11.20
CA GLN A 7 26.93 -27.56 12.58
C GLN A 7 27.42 -26.14 12.86
N LYS A 8 28.63 -25.77 12.38
CA LYS A 8 29.14 -24.38 12.47
C LYS A 8 28.16 -23.40 11.84
N LYS A 9 27.61 -23.72 10.66
CA LYS A 9 26.57 -22.92 10.00
C LYS A 9 25.31 -22.78 10.87
N ARG A 10 24.83 -23.88 11.47
CA ARG A 10 23.64 -23.85 12.35
C ARG A 10 23.84 -22.95 13.56
N ILE A 11 25.01 -23.00 14.20
CA ILE A 11 25.34 -22.10 15.33
C ILE A 11 25.23 -20.64 14.91
N ILE A 12 25.85 -20.27 13.78
CA ILE A 12 25.83 -18.88 13.28
C ILE A 12 24.39 -18.43 12.96
N THR A 13 23.60 -19.27 12.29
CA THR A 13 22.19 -18.91 11.96
C THR A 13 21.32 -18.80 13.21
N ASN A 14 21.51 -19.69 14.17
CA ASN A 14 20.76 -19.70 15.42
C ASN A 14 21.07 -18.47 16.24
N GLU A 15 22.34 -18.06 16.30
CA GLU A 15 22.76 -16.86 17.03
C GLU A 15 22.14 -15.59 16.44
N LYS A 16 22.13 -15.46 15.11
CA LYS A 16 21.43 -14.36 14.42
C LYS A 16 19.93 -14.34 14.72
N ALA A 17 19.28 -15.50 14.78
CA ALA A 17 17.87 -15.59 15.15
C ALA A 17 17.65 -15.26 16.63
N ARG A 18 18.52 -15.74 17.51
CA ARG A 18 18.50 -15.49 18.96
C ARG A 18 18.58 -13.99 19.26
N MET A 19 19.52 -13.29 18.65
CA MET A 19 19.69 -11.84 18.86
C MET A 19 18.48 -11.03 18.39
N ARG A 20 17.92 -11.34 17.21
CA ARG A 20 16.67 -10.72 16.73
C ARG A 20 15.49 -10.98 17.67
N ASN A 21 15.32 -12.23 18.09
CA ASN A 21 14.21 -12.62 18.98
C ASN A 21 14.37 -12.01 20.38
N ARG A 22 15.60 -11.90 20.89
CA ARG A 22 15.92 -11.24 22.16
C ARG A 22 15.47 -9.79 22.12
N ALA A 23 15.85 -9.04 21.08
CA ALA A 23 15.48 -7.63 20.93
C ALA A 23 13.95 -7.42 20.88
N VAL A 24 13.24 -8.22 20.08
CA VAL A 24 11.76 -8.16 20.00
C VAL A 24 11.13 -8.52 21.34
N ARG A 25 11.63 -9.56 22.03
CA ARG A 25 11.10 -9.96 23.34
C ARG A 25 11.33 -8.88 24.39
N SER A 26 12.49 -8.21 24.41
CA SER A 26 12.73 -7.09 25.32
C SER A 26 11.83 -5.91 25.02
N GLU A 27 11.63 -5.56 23.75
CA GLU A 27 10.72 -4.50 23.33
C GLU A 27 9.28 -4.76 23.83
N LEU A 28 8.78 -5.98 23.66
CA LEU A 28 7.46 -6.37 24.16
C LEU A 28 7.34 -6.29 25.68
N LYS A 29 8.41 -6.60 26.43
CA LYS A 29 8.42 -6.47 27.90
C LYS A 29 8.36 -5.01 28.29
N THR A 30 9.16 -4.16 27.65
CA THR A 30 9.16 -2.71 27.88
C THR A 30 7.79 -2.11 27.58
N ALA A 31 7.17 -2.44 26.43
CA ALA A 31 5.84 -1.94 26.09
C ALA A 31 4.78 -2.35 27.13
N THR A 32 4.85 -3.57 27.66
CA THR A 32 3.94 -4.01 28.72
C THR A 32 4.18 -3.25 30.04
N ARG A 33 5.44 -2.96 30.37
CA ARG A 33 5.80 -2.19 31.56
C ARG A 33 5.30 -0.74 31.47
N VAL A 34 5.46 -0.08 30.33
CA VAL A 34 4.98 1.29 30.12
C VAL A 34 3.47 1.41 30.33
N VAL A 35 2.69 0.41 29.88
CA VAL A 35 1.24 0.40 30.16
C VAL A 35 0.96 0.31 31.65
N ARG A 36 1.68 -0.55 32.38
CA ARG A 36 1.50 -0.68 33.84
C ARG A 36 1.83 0.61 34.57
N GLU A 37 2.95 1.24 34.21
CA GLU A 37 3.37 2.53 34.78
C GLU A 37 2.33 3.63 34.53
N ALA A 38 1.72 3.68 33.34
CA ALA A 38 0.67 4.64 33.03
C ALA A 38 -0.63 4.38 33.83
N VAL A 39 -0.97 3.10 34.04
CA VAL A 39 -2.11 2.70 34.87
C VAL A 39 -1.85 3.03 36.35
N GLU A 40 -0.66 2.75 36.87
CA GLU A 40 -0.25 3.10 38.23
C GLU A 40 -0.26 4.63 38.46
N ALA A 41 0.07 5.41 37.43
CA ALA A 41 -0.01 6.86 37.45
C ALA A 41 -1.44 7.43 37.27
N ASN A 42 -2.45 6.57 37.08
CA ASN A 42 -3.84 6.96 36.81
C ASN A 42 -4.03 7.90 35.60
N ASP A 43 -3.16 7.81 34.59
CA ASP A 43 -3.25 8.62 33.37
C ASP A 43 -3.98 7.84 32.26
N GLY A 44 -5.30 8.05 32.14
CA GLY A 44 -6.16 7.36 31.18
C GLY A 44 -5.73 7.56 29.72
N ALA A 45 -5.43 8.80 29.33
CA ALA A 45 -5.01 9.12 27.97
C ALA A 45 -3.69 8.43 27.59
N LYS A 46 -2.67 8.47 28.46
CA LYS A 46 -1.39 7.79 28.21
C LYS A 46 -1.52 6.28 28.27
N ALA A 47 -2.31 5.74 29.21
CA ALA A 47 -2.53 4.30 29.33
C ALA A 47 -3.19 3.72 28.06
N TYR A 48 -4.20 4.41 27.52
CA TYR A 48 -4.86 4.01 26.29
C TYR A 48 -3.91 4.03 25.09
N ALA A 49 -3.15 5.12 24.91
CA ALA A 49 -2.18 5.24 23.83
C ALA A 49 -1.08 4.16 23.89
N ALA A 50 -0.54 3.90 25.09
CA ALA A 50 0.47 2.87 25.32
C ALA A 50 -0.10 1.45 25.08
N ALA A 51 -1.34 1.19 25.49
CA ALA A 51 -2.00 -0.10 25.30
C ALA A 51 -2.19 -0.43 23.81
N LEU A 52 -2.60 0.55 23.00
CA LEU A 52 -2.74 0.39 21.55
C LEU A 52 -1.39 0.14 20.87
N ASP A 53 -0.33 0.83 21.29
CA ASP A 53 1.02 0.59 20.74
C ASP A 53 1.54 -0.80 21.10
N ALA A 54 1.37 -1.21 22.37
CA ALA A 54 1.72 -2.56 22.81
C ALA A 54 0.96 -3.64 22.02
N CYS A 55 -0.32 -3.44 21.73
CA CYS A 55 -1.12 -4.36 20.91
C CYS A 55 -0.58 -4.47 19.48
N ARG A 56 -0.22 -3.33 18.85
CA ARG A 56 0.40 -3.30 17.53
C ARG A 56 1.74 -4.04 17.52
N LEU A 57 2.58 -3.86 18.54
CA LEU A 57 3.86 -4.56 18.66
C LEU A 57 3.68 -6.07 18.81
N LEU A 58 2.68 -6.51 19.58
CA LEU A 58 2.35 -7.94 19.74
C LEU A 58 1.98 -8.58 18.40
N ASP A 59 1.16 -7.92 17.58
CA ASP A 59 0.80 -8.43 16.24
C ASP A 59 1.99 -8.48 15.28
N ARG A 60 2.85 -7.47 15.33
CA ARG A 60 4.10 -7.46 14.56
C ARG A 60 5.03 -8.58 15.01
N ALA A 61 5.02 -8.97 16.27
CA ALA A 61 5.80 -10.09 16.76
C ALA A 61 5.23 -11.45 16.32
N VAL A 62 3.90 -11.58 16.16
CA VAL A 62 3.24 -12.77 15.60
C VAL A 62 3.62 -12.95 14.13
N THR A 63 3.49 -11.89 13.33
CA THR A 63 3.84 -11.94 11.89
C THR A 63 5.33 -12.26 11.66
N LYS A 64 6.21 -11.83 12.58
CA LYS A 64 7.63 -12.19 12.58
C LYS A 64 7.93 -13.60 13.15
N GLY A 65 6.92 -14.32 13.64
CA GLY A 65 7.06 -15.66 14.22
C GLY A 65 7.80 -15.73 15.57
N VAL A 66 7.91 -14.60 16.29
CA VAL A 66 8.64 -14.54 17.57
C VAL A 66 7.80 -15.06 18.73
N ILE A 67 6.49 -14.83 18.69
CA ILE A 67 5.49 -15.29 19.66
C ILE A 67 4.33 -15.95 18.93
N HIS A 68 3.68 -16.91 19.59
CA HIS A 68 2.51 -17.58 19.03
C HIS A 68 1.26 -16.69 19.09
N LYS A 69 0.33 -16.87 18.15
CA LYS A 69 -0.93 -16.10 18.07
C LYS A 69 -1.75 -16.12 19.36
N ARG A 70 -1.80 -17.28 20.05
CA ARG A 70 -2.50 -17.41 21.35
C ARG A 70 -1.80 -16.64 22.47
N GLN A 71 -0.47 -16.64 22.48
CA GLN A 71 0.29 -15.87 23.46
C GLN A 71 0.06 -14.36 23.27
N ALA A 72 0.04 -13.89 22.02
CA ALA A 72 -0.30 -12.51 21.70
C ALA A 72 -1.73 -12.16 22.13
N ALA A 73 -2.71 -13.01 21.81
CA ALA A 73 -4.11 -12.81 22.18
C ALA A 73 -4.31 -12.71 23.70
N ASN A 74 -3.71 -13.61 24.48
CA ASN A 74 -3.78 -13.58 25.94
C ASN A 74 -3.16 -12.30 26.52
N ARG A 75 -2.00 -11.89 25.99
CA ARG A 75 -1.33 -10.66 26.43
C ARG A 75 -2.12 -9.41 26.09
N LYS A 76 -2.71 -9.33 24.90
CA LYS A 76 -3.60 -8.23 24.50
C LYS A 76 -4.80 -8.13 25.43
N SER A 77 -5.47 -9.26 25.70
CA SER A 77 -6.61 -9.29 26.62
C SER A 77 -6.21 -8.76 28.01
N GLY A 78 -5.08 -9.20 28.55
CA GLY A 78 -4.58 -8.71 29.84
C GLY A 78 -4.24 -7.21 29.84
N ILE A 79 -3.55 -6.71 28.81
CA ILE A 79 -3.18 -5.29 28.69
C ILE A 79 -4.42 -4.40 28.61
N MET A 80 -5.40 -4.78 27.78
CA MET A 80 -6.63 -3.99 27.63
C MET A 80 -7.48 -4.01 28.90
N LYS A 81 -7.56 -5.16 29.59
CA LYS A 81 -8.25 -5.26 30.89
C LYS A 81 -7.64 -4.31 31.92
N LEU A 82 -6.30 -4.20 31.96
CA LEU A 82 -5.61 -3.27 32.85
C LEU A 82 -5.83 -1.81 32.45
N ALA A 83 -5.75 -1.47 31.16
CA ALA A 83 -5.95 -0.08 30.72
C ALA A 83 -7.39 0.39 31.01
N ASN A 84 -8.38 -0.47 30.76
CA ASN A 84 -9.79 -0.14 30.95
C ASN A 84 -10.19 0.17 32.41
N THR A 85 -9.34 -0.08 33.41
CA THR A 85 -9.64 0.32 34.79
C THR A 85 -9.48 1.82 35.04
N VAL A 86 -8.68 2.51 34.21
CA VAL A 86 -8.36 3.94 34.36
C VAL A 86 -8.89 4.76 33.17
N VAL A 87 -9.01 4.13 32.00
CA VAL A 87 -9.43 4.81 30.76
C VAL A 87 -10.91 5.16 30.79
N THR A 88 -11.22 6.43 30.51
CA THR A 88 -12.60 6.91 30.34
C THR A 88 -13.01 6.93 28.87
N ALA A 89 -14.32 7.06 28.59
CA ALA A 89 -14.82 7.16 27.21
C ALA A 89 -14.28 8.41 26.48
N GLU A 90 -14.01 9.48 27.21
CA GLU A 90 -13.47 10.73 26.67
C GLU A 90 -12.01 10.57 26.22
N ASP A 91 -11.20 9.85 27.00
CA ASP A 91 -9.80 9.54 26.64
C ASP A 91 -9.71 8.73 25.34
N ILE A 92 -10.65 7.80 25.15
CA ILE A 92 -10.75 6.98 23.94
C ILE A 92 -11.08 7.87 22.73
N ALA A 93 -12.06 8.77 22.88
CA ALA A 93 -12.47 9.69 21.83
C ALA A 93 -11.37 10.71 21.49
N ALA A 94 -10.57 11.12 22.48
CA ALA A 94 -9.47 12.04 22.31
C ALA A 94 -8.24 11.41 21.62
N TYR A 95 -8.13 10.08 21.57
CA TYR A 95 -6.98 9.41 20.97
C TYR A 95 -6.89 9.66 19.47
N LYS A 96 -5.85 10.40 19.07
CA LYS A 96 -5.48 10.58 17.66
C LYS A 96 -4.38 9.58 17.29
N PRO A 97 -4.62 8.68 16.32
CA PRO A 97 -3.58 7.78 15.82
C PRO A 97 -2.37 8.58 15.37
N LYS A 98 -1.17 8.13 15.73
CA LYS A 98 0.08 8.74 15.27
C LYS A 98 0.06 8.85 13.74
N GLU A 99 0.18 10.08 13.24
CA GLU A 99 0.20 10.34 11.80
C GLU A 99 1.24 9.45 11.13
N LYS A 100 0.84 8.85 10.00
CA LYS A 100 1.79 8.09 9.19
C LYS A 100 2.86 9.10 8.74
N LYS A 101 4.06 9.00 9.31
CA LYS A 101 5.21 9.77 8.81
C LYS A 101 5.28 9.49 7.32
N ALA A 102 5.07 10.53 6.50
CA ALA A 102 5.21 10.42 5.05
C ALA A 102 6.55 9.72 4.79
N PRO A 103 6.59 8.71 3.91
CA PRO A 103 7.86 8.06 3.61
C PRO A 103 8.83 9.16 3.22
N ALA A 104 9.90 9.32 4.01
CA ALA A 104 10.94 10.27 3.67
C ALA A 104 11.31 10.00 2.22
N ALA A 105 11.31 11.05 1.38
CA ALA A 105 11.64 10.94 -0.03
C ALA A 105 13.01 10.27 -0.12
N THR A 106 13.00 8.96 -0.34
CA THR A 106 14.21 8.18 -0.48
C THR A 106 14.74 8.68 -1.80
N GLY A 107 15.89 9.35 -1.81
CA GLY A 107 16.52 10.00 -2.98
C GLY A 107 16.82 9.07 -4.17
N SER A 108 16.17 7.91 -4.26
CA SER A 108 16.11 7.11 -5.46
C SER A 108 15.37 7.88 -6.56
N LYS A 109 16.10 8.18 -7.63
CA LYS A 109 15.58 8.72 -8.90
C LYS A 109 14.45 7.87 -9.51
N LYS A 110 14.16 6.68 -8.94
CA LYS A 110 13.12 5.74 -9.39
C LYS A 110 11.70 6.29 -9.26
N ALA A 111 11.41 7.08 -8.22
CA ALA A 111 10.11 7.72 -8.09
C ALA A 111 9.91 8.81 -9.15
N ALA A 112 10.93 9.66 -9.37
CA ALA A 112 10.94 10.67 -10.42
C ALA A 112 10.90 10.05 -11.83
N ALA A 113 11.66 8.99 -12.08
CA ALA A 113 11.66 8.27 -13.35
C ALA A 113 10.31 7.59 -13.64
N LYS A 114 9.61 7.09 -12.61
CA LYS A 114 8.27 6.52 -12.75
C LYS A 114 7.23 7.61 -13.06
N ALA A 115 7.34 8.78 -12.45
CA ALA A 115 6.50 9.93 -12.78
C ALA A 115 6.73 10.42 -14.22
N ALA A 116 8.00 10.63 -14.61
CA ALA A 116 8.37 11.03 -15.96
C ALA A 116 7.91 10.02 -17.03
N ARG A 117 8.03 8.72 -16.78
CA ARG A 117 7.53 7.68 -17.70
C ARG A 117 6.01 7.72 -17.84
N LYS A 118 5.27 8.01 -16.77
CA LYS A 118 3.81 8.14 -16.80
C LYS A 118 3.38 9.34 -17.63
N GLU A 119 4.06 10.48 -17.46
CA GLU A 119 3.82 11.69 -18.24
C GLU A 119 4.16 11.49 -19.72
N ALA A 120 5.29 10.86 -20.03
CA ALA A 120 5.66 10.50 -21.40
C ALA A 120 4.64 9.56 -22.06
N MET A 121 4.12 8.57 -21.32
CA MET A 121 3.09 7.66 -21.83
C MET A 121 1.76 8.37 -22.08
N ALA A 122 1.37 9.32 -21.22
CA ALA A 122 0.18 10.15 -21.40
C ALA A 122 0.32 11.15 -22.55
N ALA A 123 1.52 11.69 -22.79
CA ALA A 123 1.80 12.52 -23.96
C ALA A 123 1.71 11.68 -25.25
N ALA A 124 2.31 10.50 -25.26
CA ALA A 124 2.26 9.57 -26.39
C ALA A 124 0.83 9.08 -26.71
N SER A 125 -0.02 8.86 -25.69
CA SER A 125 -1.43 8.50 -25.92
C SER A 125 -2.19 9.66 -26.57
N LYS A 126 -2.04 10.89 -26.05
CA LYS A 126 -2.65 12.09 -26.64
C LYS A 126 -2.23 12.31 -28.09
N GLU A 127 -0.96 12.06 -28.41
CA GLU A 127 -0.47 12.18 -29.78
C GLU A 127 -1.06 11.09 -30.69
N LYS A 128 -1.16 9.85 -30.22
CA LYS A 128 -1.84 8.77 -30.95
C LYS A 128 -3.31 9.09 -31.20
N ASP A 129 -4.01 9.67 -30.22
CA ASP A 129 -5.42 10.05 -30.36
C ASP A 129 -5.59 11.17 -31.40
N LYS A 130 -4.69 12.16 -31.44
CA LYS A 130 -4.65 13.17 -32.52
C LYS A 130 -4.44 12.55 -33.90
N ARG A 131 -3.52 11.59 -34.02
CA ARG A 131 -3.27 10.88 -35.30
C ARG A 131 -4.49 10.08 -35.73
N ARG A 132 -5.14 9.36 -34.80
CA ARG A 132 -6.39 8.61 -35.04
C ARG A 132 -7.52 9.52 -35.52
N ALA A 133 -7.70 10.68 -34.87
CA ALA A 133 -8.70 11.66 -35.28
C ALA A 133 -8.44 12.19 -36.70
N LYS A 134 -7.17 12.45 -37.05
CA LYS A 134 -6.78 12.85 -38.41
C LYS A 134 -7.12 11.77 -39.43
N THR A 135 -6.73 10.52 -39.17
CA THR A 135 -7.03 9.40 -40.09
C THR A 135 -8.52 9.15 -40.25
N GLN A 136 -9.30 9.27 -39.17
CA GLN A 136 -10.76 9.13 -39.24
C GLN A 136 -11.39 10.23 -40.09
N LYS A 137 -10.90 11.47 -39.97
CA LYS A 137 -11.35 12.59 -40.80
C LYS A 137 -11.03 12.39 -42.28
N GLU A 138 -9.84 11.90 -42.58
CA GLU A 138 -9.42 11.56 -43.96
C GLU A 138 -10.26 10.42 -44.54
N GLN A 139 -10.52 9.36 -43.76
CA GLN A 139 -11.39 8.25 -44.16
C GLN A 139 -12.84 8.70 -44.38
N ALA A 140 -13.38 9.56 -43.51
CA ALA A 140 -14.72 10.11 -43.68
C ALA A 140 -14.82 11.00 -44.93
N ALA A 141 -13.79 11.81 -45.21
CA ALA A 141 -13.74 12.61 -46.43
C ALA A 141 -13.65 11.73 -47.69
N ALA A 142 -12.84 10.66 -47.66
CA ALA A 142 -12.75 9.70 -48.77
C ALA A 142 -14.06 8.94 -48.98
N ALA A 143 -14.73 8.52 -47.90
CA ALA A 143 -16.04 7.87 -47.98
C ALA A 143 -17.11 8.81 -48.54
N LYS A 144 -17.09 10.09 -48.16
CA LYS A 144 -17.98 11.11 -48.72
C LYS A 144 -17.75 11.32 -50.21
N LYS A 145 -16.49 11.46 -50.64
CA LYS A 145 -16.14 11.56 -52.07
C LYS A 145 -16.59 10.34 -52.85
N LYS A 146 -16.35 9.13 -52.32
CA LYS A 146 -16.80 7.88 -52.95
C LYS A 146 -18.33 7.79 -53.04
N ALA A 147 -19.05 8.30 -52.05
CA ALA A 147 -20.51 8.35 -52.09
C ALA A 147 -21.04 9.42 -53.06
N GLU A 148 -20.39 10.58 -53.15
CA GLU A 148 -20.70 11.64 -54.13
C GLU A 148 -20.40 11.17 -55.56
N GLU A 149 -19.28 10.49 -55.79
CA GLU A 149 -18.93 9.86 -57.08
C GLU A 149 -19.91 8.73 -57.45
N ALA A 150 -20.31 7.89 -56.49
CA ALA A 150 -21.33 6.87 -56.72
C ALA A 150 -22.72 7.47 -57.01
N ALA A 151 -23.08 8.58 -56.37
CA ALA A 151 -24.32 9.29 -56.64
C ALA A 151 -24.29 10.02 -57.99
N ALA A 152 -23.13 10.56 -58.40
CA ALA A 152 -22.95 11.15 -59.72
C ALA A 152 -23.02 10.07 -60.82
N ALA A 153 -22.38 8.91 -60.62
CA ALA A 153 -22.48 7.78 -61.54
C ALA A 153 -23.92 7.25 -61.65
N ALA A 154 -24.64 7.14 -60.53
CA ALA A 154 -26.05 6.73 -60.55
C ALA A 154 -26.98 7.78 -61.18
N ALA A 155 -26.65 9.07 -61.10
CA ALA A 155 -27.39 10.14 -61.77
C ALA A 155 -27.09 10.20 -63.27
N GLU A 156 -25.86 9.84 -63.68
CA GLU A 156 -25.46 9.71 -65.08
C GLU A 156 -26.13 8.49 -65.71
N GLU A 157 -26.13 7.32 -65.05
CA GLU A 157 -26.90 6.13 -65.46
C GLU A 157 -28.41 6.41 -65.54
N ALA A 158 -28.99 7.14 -64.59
CA ALA A 158 -30.41 7.54 -64.65
C ALA A 158 -30.71 8.56 -65.77
N SER A 159 -29.71 9.34 -66.19
CA SER A 159 -29.84 10.27 -67.33
C SER A 159 -29.67 9.57 -68.68
N GLU A 160 -28.89 8.48 -68.74
CA GLU A 160 -28.81 7.61 -69.91
C GLU A 160 -30.08 6.74 -70.06
N GLU A 161 -30.69 6.28 -68.95
CA GLU A 161 -31.94 5.50 -68.97
C GLU A 161 -33.19 6.35 -69.29
N THR A 162 -33.10 7.69 -69.22
CA THR A 162 -34.18 8.61 -69.63
C THR A 162 -34.01 9.18 -71.04
N ALA A 163 -32.95 8.80 -71.75
CA ALA A 163 -32.65 9.22 -73.13
C ALA A 163 -32.86 8.12 -74.20
N GLU A 164 -33.42 6.96 -73.81
CA GLU A 164 -33.92 5.89 -74.69
C GLU A 164 -35.46 5.95 -74.79
#